data_AF-A0A5B7C905-F1
#
_entry.id   AF-A0A5B7C905-F1
#
_cell.length_a   1.000
_cell.length_b   1.000
_cell.length_c   1.000
_cell.angle_alpha   90.00
_cell.angle_beta   90.00
_cell.angle_gamma   90.00
#
_symmetry.space_group_name_H-M   'P 1'
#
loop_
_entity.id
_entity.type
_entity.pdbx_description
1 polymer ?
#
loop_
_entity_poly.entity_id
_entity_poly.type
_entity_poly.pdbx_seq_one_letter_code
_entity_poly.pdbx_strand_id
1 'polypeptide(L)'
;VSSLLNIPEACSFHHEYNSLACTVEIVDDLYAAIDHIHKHGSAHTDSIITEDTEVAEVFLHQVDSAVVFHNASTRFGDGARFGLGAEVGTSTSRIHARGPVGVEGLLTTRWIARGSGQVVDGDKGVVYTHKSLTLQA
;
A
#
# COMPACT_ATOMS: atom_id res chain seq x y z
N VAL A 1 18.37 27.13 4.01
CA VAL A 1 19.62 26.95 4.80
C VAL A 1 19.47 27.53 6.21
N SER A 2 19.49 26.70 7.26
CA SER A 2 19.59 27.22 8.64
C SER A 2 21.03 27.69 8.88
N SER A 3 21.25 29.00 8.83
CA SER A 3 22.56 29.62 9.13
C SER A 3 23.05 29.31 10.54
N LEU A 4 22.13 28.95 11.46
CA LEU A 4 22.43 28.60 12.84
C LEU A 4 23.03 27.19 12.99
N LEU A 5 22.57 26.22 12.19
CA LEU A 5 22.96 24.81 12.33
C LEU A 5 23.96 24.35 11.26
N ASN A 6 24.24 25.19 10.27
CA ASN A 6 25.12 24.86 9.13
C ASN A 6 24.73 23.55 8.42
N ILE A 7 23.42 23.26 8.37
CA ILE A 7 22.86 22.10 7.69
C ILE A 7 22.66 22.48 6.21
N PRO A 8 23.21 21.70 5.26
CA PRO A 8 23.02 21.95 3.85
C PRO A 8 21.55 21.75 3.46
N GLU A 9 21.11 22.50 2.44
CA GLU A 9 19.81 22.25 1.85
C GLU A 9 19.80 20.89 1.15
N ALA A 10 18.66 20.20 1.19
CA ALA A 10 18.51 18.93 0.48
C ALA A 10 18.61 19.19 -1.02
N CYS A 11 19.48 18.45 -1.72
CA CYS A 11 19.60 18.57 -3.17
C CYS A 11 18.32 18.12 -3.91
N SER A 12 17.54 17.24 -3.29
CA SER A 12 16.27 16.71 -3.80
C SER A 12 15.50 16.06 -2.64
N PHE A 13 14.17 16.16 -2.67
CA PHE A 13 13.30 15.38 -1.79
C PHE A 13 13.05 13.94 -2.30
N HIS A 14 13.44 13.64 -3.55
CA HIS A 14 13.43 12.29 -4.11
C HIS A 14 14.79 11.61 -3.92
N HIS A 15 15.14 11.30 -2.67
CA HIS A 15 16.44 10.71 -2.38
C HIS A 15 16.37 9.71 -1.22
N GLU A 16 16.87 8.49 -1.48
CA GLU A 16 17.04 7.46 -0.46
C GLU A 16 18.54 7.37 -0.09
N TYR A 17 18.86 7.72 1.15
CA TYR A 17 20.26 7.86 1.59
C TYR A 17 20.97 6.54 1.90
N ASN A 18 20.21 5.54 2.38
CA ASN A 18 20.72 4.25 2.88
C ASN A 18 21.98 4.38 3.77
N SER A 19 21.97 5.36 4.66
CA SER A 19 23.09 5.72 5.55
C SER A 19 22.57 6.50 6.76
N LEU A 20 23.46 6.92 7.66
CA LEU A 20 23.10 7.75 8.83
C LEU A 20 22.88 9.22 8.43
N ALA A 21 21.94 9.45 7.52
CA ALA A 21 21.56 10.76 7.01
C ALA A 21 20.04 10.84 6.87
N CYS A 22 19.49 12.04 7.00
CA CYS A 22 18.08 12.33 6.75
C CYS A 22 17.90 13.77 6.27
N THR A 23 16.78 14.01 5.60
CA THR A 23 16.27 15.36 5.33
C THR A 23 15.12 15.63 6.28
N VAL A 24 15.08 16.84 6.82
CA VAL A 24 13.96 17.34 7.64
C VAL A 24 13.35 18.50 6.88
N GLU A 25 12.06 18.39 6.57
CA GLU A 25 11.27 19.43 5.94
C GLU A 25 10.18 19.90 6.92
N ILE A 26 9.92 21.21 6.93
CA ILE A 26 8.84 21.80 7.73
C ILE A 26 7.65 22.02 6.80
N VAL A 27 6.48 21.57 7.21
CA VAL A 27 5.22 21.72 6.47
C VAL A 27 4.20 22.47 7.31
N ASP A 28 3.27 23.16 6.66
CA ASP A 28 2.30 24.04 7.33
C ASP A 28 1.26 23.27 8.15
N ASP A 29 0.79 22.13 7.63
CA ASP A 29 -0.24 21.31 8.25
C ASP A 29 -0.20 19.83 7.80
N LEU A 30 -1.19 19.06 8.25
CA LEU A 30 -1.37 17.65 7.90
C LEU A 30 -1.52 17.41 6.40
N TYR A 31 -2.28 18.25 5.70
CA TYR A 31 -2.55 18.06 4.28
C TYR A 31 -1.31 18.38 3.44
N ALA A 32 -0.56 19.42 3.83
CA ALA A 32 0.75 19.71 3.24
C ALA A 32 1.74 18.54 3.46
N ALA A 33 1.67 17.86 4.61
CA ALA A 33 2.46 16.65 4.86
C ALA A 33 2.08 15.49 3.91
N ILE A 34 0.78 15.23 3.74
CA ILE A 34 0.25 14.19 2.84
C ILE A 34 0.64 14.50 1.39
N ASP A 35 0.46 15.73 0.94
CA ASP A 35 0.85 16.18 -0.40
C ASP A 35 2.35 16.02 -0.64
N HIS A 36 3.18 16.34 0.37
CA HIS A 36 4.63 16.13 0.30
C HIS A 36 4.97 14.65 0.11
N ILE A 37 4.33 13.76 0.89
CA ILE A 37 4.53 12.30 0.80
C ILE A 37 4.12 11.79 -0.58
N HIS A 38 2.94 12.16 -1.08
CA HIS A 38 2.47 11.71 -2.40
C HIS A 38 3.36 12.22 -3.54
N LYS A 39 3.87 13.45 -3.41
CA LYS A 39 4.70 14.06 -4.42
C LYS A 39 6.11 13.48 -4.45
N HIS A 40 6.70 13.19 -3.29
CA HIS A 40 8.13 12.88 -3.18
C HIS A 40 8.45 11.43 -2.78
N GLY A 41 7.53 10.77 -2.08
CA GLY A 41 7.68 9.39 -1.61
C GLY A 41 7.61 8.36 -2.73
N SER A 42 8.11 7.15 -2.43
CA SER A 42 8.06 5.98 -3.32
C SER A 42 6.82 5.10 -3.11
N ALA A 43 5.87 5.55 -2.28
CA ALA A 43 4.69 4.80 -1.85
C ALA A 43 5.02 3.46 -1.14
N HIS A 44 6.15 3.38 -0.42
CA HIS A 44 6.57 2.18 0.31
C HIS A 44 6.01 2.12 1.72
N THR A 45 6.55 2.93 2.65
CA THR A 45 6.12 2.95 4.04
C THR A 45 6.23 4.35 4.61
N ASP A 46 5.11 4.85 5.13
CA ASP A 46 5.01 6.17 5.74
C ASP A 46 4.36 6.05 7.11
N SER A 47 4.69 6.97 8.03
CA SER A 47 4.20 6.91 9.41
C SER A 47 3.93 8.29 9.95
N ILE A 48 2.85 8.42 10.71
CA ILE A 48 2.52 9.63 11.47
C ILE A 48 2.73 9.38 12.97
N ILE A 49 3.30 10.39 13.65
CA ILE A 49 3.40 10.42 15.11
C ILE A 49 2.48 11.52 15.63
N THR A 50 1.40 11.13 16.32
CA THR A 50 0.42 12.07 16.89
C THR A 50 -0.38 11.40 18.02
N GLU A 51 -0.82 12.18 19.00
CA GLU A 51 -1.79 11.76 20.03
C GLU A 51 -3.25 12.05 19.61
N ASP A 52 -3.43 12.92 18.61
CA ASP A 52 -4.74 13.23 18.04
C ASP A 52 -5.18 12.10 17.09
N THR A 53 -6.21 11.38 17.51
CA THR A 53 -6.75 10.25 16.77
C THR A 53 -7.45 10.66 15.48
N GLU A 54 -8.08 11.85 15.42
CA GLU A 54 -8.74 12.31 14.19
C GLU A 54 -7.70 12.61 13.11
N VAL A 55 -6.58 13.25 13.51
CA VAL A 55 -5.43 13.50 12.64
C VAL A 55 -4.80 12.19 12.16
N ALA A 56 -4.64 11.21 13.06
CA ALA A 56 -4.11 9.90 12.71
C ALA A 56 -4.98 9.18 11.67
N GLU A 57 -6.30 9.16 11.89
CA GLU A 57 -7.24 8.52 10.97
C GLU A 57 -7.24 9.18 9.59
N VAL A 58 -7.19 10.52 9.53
CA VAL A 58 -7.07 11.24 8.24
C VAL A 58 -5.79 10.83 7.51
N PHE A 59 -4.65 10.77 8.20
CA PHE A 59 -3.38 10.34 7.60
C PHE A 59 -3.43 8.89 7.09
N LEU A 60 -3.92 7.96 7.92
CA LEU A 60 -4.02 6.54 7.58
C LEU A 60 -4.90 6.28 6.35
N HIS A 61 -5.96 7.10 6.16
CA HIS A 61 -6.88 6.95 5.03
C HIS A 61 -6.40 7.68 3.76
N GLN A 62 -5.67 8.79 3.88
CA GLN A 62 -5.29 9.62 2.73
C GLN A 62 -3.90 9.30 2.17
N VAL A 63 -2.97 8.80 2.97
CA VAL A 63 -1.65 8.40 2.46
C VAL A 63 -1.77 7.11 1.65
N ASP A 64 -1.42 7.15 0.37
CA ASP A 64 -1.53 6.02 -0.55
C ASP A 64 -0.19 5.30 -0.71
N SER A 65 0.35 4.82 0.41
CA SER A 65 1.54 3.98 0.47
C SER A 65 1.18 2.52 0.69
N ALA A 66 2.09 1.60 0.36
CA ALA A 66 1.86 0.17 0.55
C ALA A 66 1.67 -0.20 2.03
N VAL A 67 2.29 0.57 2.93
CA VAL A 67 2.14 0.44 4.38
C VAL A 67 2.05 1.85 4.99
N VAL A 68 1.05 2.08 5.84
CA VAL A 68 0.89 3.33 6.58
C VAL A 68 0.75 3.02 8.07
N PHE A 69 1.50 3.73 8.90
CA PHE A 69 1.50 3.51 10.34
C PHE A 69 1.09 4.75 11.13
N HIS A 70 0.52 4.51 12.32
CA HIS A 70 0.31 5.49 13.37
C HIS A 70 1.13 5.08 14.59
N ASN A 71 1.99 5.98 15.08
CA ASN A 71 2.81 5.78 16.28
C ASN A 71 3.66 4.48 16.27
N ALA A 72 4.05 4.01 15.07
CA ALA A 72 4.90 2.84 14.91
C ALA A 72 6.06 3.12 13.95
N SER A 73 7.18 2.44 14.18
CA SER A 73 8.38 2.55 13.34
C SER A 73 8.09 2.07 11.92
N THR A 74 8.60 2.79 10.91
CA THR A 74 8.58 2.36 9.51
C THR A 74 9.27 1.02 9.28
N ARG A 75 10.09 0.56 10.24
CA ARG A 75 10.76 -0.74 10.17
C ARG A 75 9.86 -1.96 10.33
N PHE A 76 8.61 -1.76 10.72
CA PHE A 76 7.61 -2.84 10.78
C PHE A 76 7.06 -3.27 9.42
N GLY A 77 7.30 -2.52 8.33
CA GLY A 77 6.90 -2.92 6.97
C GLY A 77 7.72 -4.10 6.46
N ASP A 78 7.35 -5.31 6.90
CA ASP A 78 8.02 -6.58 6.64
C ASP A 78 7.05 -7.75 6.94
N GLY A 79 7.07 -8.78 6.10
CA GLY A 79 6.08 -9.86 6.11
C GLY A 79 6.13 -10.73 7.35
N ALA A 80 7.31 -11.01 7.91
CA ALA A 80 7.40 -11.76 9.16
C ALA A 80 6.79 -10.97 10.33
N ARG A 81 7.04 -9.67 10.38
CA ARG A 81 6.44 -8.76 11.38
C ARG A 81 4.93 -8.61 11.20
N PHE A 82 4.42 -8.78 9.99
CA PHE A 82 2.98 -8.80 9.68
C PHE A 82 2.32 -10.17 9.88
N GLY A 83 3.07 -11.19 10.32
CA GLY A 83 2.53 -12.52 10.57
C GLY A 83 2.36 -13.39 9.32
N LEU A 84 2.96 -13.01 8.19
CA LEU A 84 2.94 -13.80 6.94
C LEU A 84 3.95 -14.96 6.96
N GLY A 85 4.74 -15.09 8.03
CA GLY A 85 5.84 -16.04 8.17
C GLY A 85 7.10 -15.59 7.42
N ALA A 86 7.00 -15.36 6.12
CA ALA A 86 8.06 -14.82 5.27
C ALA A 86 7.46 -13.95 4.15
N GLU A 87 8.32 -13.20 3.46
CA GLU A 87 7.97 -12.49 2.22
C GLU A 87 8.95 -12.84 1.10
N VAL A 88 8.47 -12.76 -0.15
CA VAL A 88 9.36 -12.72 -1.32
C VAL A 88 10.00 -11.33 -1.46
N GLY A 89 9.27 -10.30 -1.01
CA GLY A 89 9.69 -8.91 -0.95
C GLY A 89 8.47 -8.03 -0.70
N THR A 90 8.71 -6.71 -0.68
CA THR A 90 7.64 -5.71 -0.54
C THR A 90 7.36 -5.03 -1.88
N SER A 91 6.09 -5.00 -2.29
CA SER A 91 5.63 -4.42 -3.56
C SER A 91 4.95 -3.07 -3.35
N THR A 92 5.33 -2.07 -4.13
CA THR A 92 4.63 -0.76 -4.20
C THR A 92 3.60 -0.70 -5.34
N SER A 93 3.42 -1.78 -6.09
CA SER A 93 2.45 -1.85 -7.20
C SER A 93 1.00 -1.67 -6.70
N ARG A 94 0.18 -0.94 -7.46
CA ARG A 94 -1.27 -0.81 -7.21
C ARG A 94 -2.11 -1.94 -7.83
N ILE A 95 -1.50 -2.83 -8.61
CA ILE A 95 -2.14 -4.03 -9.14
C ILE A 95 -1.49 -5.28 -8.56
N HIS A 96 -2.27 -6.34 -8.38
CA HIS A 96 -1.85 -7.59 -7.75
C HIS A 96 -1.50 -7.39 -6.27
N ALA A 97 -0.35 -7.88 -5.79
CA ALA A 97 0.03 -7.79 -4.38
C ALA A 97 0.75 -6.46 -4.09
N ARG A 98 0.35 -5.82 -2.98
CA ARG A 98 0.90 -4.56 -2.49
C ARG A 98 1.26 -4.69 -1.00
N GLY A 99 2.38 -4.10 -0.60
CA GLY A 99 2.99 -4.33 0.70
C GLY A 99 3.84 -5.61 0.72
N PRO A 100 4.14 -6.14 1.91
CA PRO A 100 4.80 -7.44 2.07
C PRO A 100 4.06 -8.58 1.34
N VAL A 101 4.74 -9.23 0.40
CA VAL A 101 4.14 -10.26 -0.47
C VAL A 101 4.40 -11.65 0.11
N GLY A 102 3.38 -12.20 0.77
CA GLY A 102 3.32 -13.59 1.23
C GLY A 102 2.74 -14.56 0.19
N VAL A 103 2.37 -15.77 0.63
CA VAL A 103 1.92 -16.86 -0.27
C VAL A 103 0.71 -16.50 -1.15
N GLU A 104 -0.25 -15.75 -0.60
CA GLU A 104 -1.46 -15.32 -1.34
C GLU A 104 -1.11 -14.44 -2.54
N GLY A 105 -0.07 -13.60 -2.39
CA GLY A 105 0.45 -12.78 -3.47
C GLY A 105 1.23 -13.56 -4.54
N LEU A 106 1.35 -14.88 -4.43
CA LEU A 106 1.94 -15.73 -5.48
C LEU A 106 0.87 -16.55 -6.23
N LEU A 107 -0.39 -16.39 -5.84
CA LEU A 107 -1.51 -17.10 -6.46
C LEU A 107 -2.06 -16.32 -7.67
N THR A 108 -2.69 -17.07 -8.56
CA THR A 108 -3.50 -16.54 -9.66
C THR A 108 -4.80 -17.31 -9.76
N THR A 109 -5.74 -16.85 -10.58
CA THR A 109 -7.07 -17.46 -10.70
C THR A 109 -7.25 -18.18 -12.03
N ARG A 110 -8.08 -19.22 -12.03
CA ARG A 110 -8.53 -19.92 -13.24
C ARG A 110 -10.03 -20.20 -13.15
N TRP A 111 -10.74 -19.96 -14.23
CA TRP A 111 -12.15 -20.28 -14.35
C TRP A 111 -12.35 -21.73 -14.80
N ILE A 112 -13.21 -22.47 -14.10
CA ILE A 112 -13.59 -23.84 -14.45
C ILE A 112 -15.10 -23.89 -14.63
N ALA A 113 -15.55 -24.12 -15.87
CA ALA A 113 -16.95 -24.32 -16.19
C ALA A 113 -17.23 -25.81 -16.46
N ARG A 114 -18.33 -26.32 -15.92
CA ARG A 114 -18.82 -27.68 -16.21
C ARG A 114 -20.19 -27.58 -16.85
N GLY A 115 -20.32 -28.22 -18.01
CA GLY A 115 -21.55 -28.25 -18.80
C GLY A 115 -21.93 -29.66 -19.20
N SER A 116 -23.08 -29.77 -19.83
CA SER A 116 -23.70 -30.98 -20.38
C SER A 116 -24.11 -30.78 -21.85
N GLY A 117 -23.41 -29.90 -22.59
CA GLY A 117 -23.68 -29.58 -24.00
C GLY A 117 -24.27 -28.19 -24.26
N GLN A 118 -24.10 -27.24 -23.33
CA GLN A 118 -24.55 -25.85 -23.50
C GLN A 118 -23.83 -25.19 -24.68
N VAL A 119 -24.59 -24.44 -25.49
CA VAL A 119 -24.10 -23.67 -26.64
C VAL A 119 -24.58 -22.22 -26.53
N VAL A 120 -23.87 -21.29 -27.17
CA VAL A 120 -24.28 -19.89 -27.32
C VAL A 120 -24.93 -19.71 -28.69
N ASP A 121 -26.22 -19.38 -28.73
CA ASP A 121 -26.97 -19.02 -29.95
C ASP A 121 -27.62 -17.64 -29.76
N GLY A 122 -26.76 -16.62 -29.60
CA GLY A 122 -27.19 -15.26 -29.27
C GLY A 122 -28.06 -15.19 -28.00
N ASP A 123 -27.78 -16.08 -27.04
CA ASP A 123 -28.50 -16.28 -25.78
C ASP A 123 -30.02 -16.57 -25.93
N LYS A 124 -30.45 -16.99 -27.13
CA LYS A 124 -31.85 -17.37 -27.38
C LYS A 124 -32.22 -18.64 -26.63
N GLY A 125 -33.34 -18.59 -25.91
CA GLY A 125 -33.86 -19.75 -25.19
C GLY A 125 -33.06 -20.15 -23.94
N VAL A 126 -32.07 -19.34 -23.53
CA VAL A 126 -31.31 -19.54 -22.30
C VAL A 126 -31.82 -18.55 -21.25
N VAL A 127 -32.10 -19.04 -20.04
CA VAL A 127 -32.37 -18.19 -18.87
C VAL A 127 -31.19 -18.31 -17.94
N TYR A 128 -30.33 -17.28 -17.91
CA TYR A 128 -29.26 -17.20 -16.93
C TYR A 128 -29.84 -16.98 -15.54
N THR A 129 -29.37 -17.77 -14.58
CA THR A 129 -29.76 -17.58 -13.18
C THR A 129 -28.81 -16.63 -12.46
N HIS A 130 -27.55 -16.55 -12.91
CA HIS A 130 -26.43 -15.89 -12.21
C HIS A 130 -26.45 -16.11 -10.70
N LYS A 131 -26.95 -17.27 -10.28
CA LYS A 131 -27.21 -17.56 -8.88
C LYS A 131 -25.88 -17.85 -8.22
N SER A 132 -25.43 -16.95 -7.35
CA SER A 132 -24.33 -17.23 -6.44
C SER A 132 -24.67 -18.46 -5.60
N LEU A 133 -23.80 -19.46 -5.64
CA LEU A 133 -23.90 -20.64 -4.81
C LEU A 133 -22.96 -20.47 -3.61
N THR A 134 -23.34 -21.03 -2.47
CA THR A 134 -22.47 -21.07 -1.30
C THR A 134 -21.24 -21.91 -1.63
N LEU A 135 -20.05 -21.33 -1.47
CA LEU A 135 -18.81 -22.08 -1.54
C LEU A 135 -18.76 -23.04 -0.35
N GLN A 136 -18.50 -24.32 -0.61
CA GLN A 136 -18.15 -25.25 0.45
C GLN A 136 -16.71 -24.94 0.84
N ALA A 137 -16.49 -24.67 2.13
CA ALA A 137 -15.18 -24.46 2.72
C ALA A 137 -14.37 -25.77 2.74
#